data_AF-A0AAW0QG47-F1
#
_entry.id   AF-A0AAW0QG47-F1
#
_cell.length_a   1.000
_cell.length_b   1.000
_cell.length_c   1.000
_cell.angle_alpha   90.00
_cell.angle_beta   90.00
_cell.angle_gamma   90.00
#
_symmetry.space_group_name_H-M   'P 1'
#
loop_
_entity.id
_entity.type
_entity.pdbx_description
1 polymer ?
#
loop_
_entity_poly.entity_id
_entity_poly.type
_entity_poly.pdbx_seq_one_letter_code
_entity_poly.pdbx_strand_id
1 'polypeptide(L)'
;MVYYQYNFAWLAATCLALLVSQPTRASELQKKNDNGTSDNAKPAESPDTKHPQRDFYWAYALAMGADWLQGPYLYSLYQDEHGLSPGHVSSLFTTGFVSGAASGFFVGSLADKYGRKMSCVLFCVLYALSCFLTMVPVLPLLFLGRALGGVSTSILFSSFDSWMVTDFKKRKLVDKGCDLSRTYGTMGTINSLAAMASGVVSEGLVRFTGTKKSPFVASAVLLWMAMQTLWCWDENYGHTTEEKANNKKKNDDAKNDETPPPSQPSLSSVLKRPAVLALVFATTMFEGSMYLFVFCWVPALQAVQKTEGELPYGLIFSSYMACVMAASLTFNLVMQRRLLKYSRLLVGLLVMANFVFVKLCGPRDESVTFWLFCLFEACVGFYWPCIGYLKGRMIDDGNRAKVYSMMRIPLNVFVVVSLMLTRQNDGFMRVFSICSVCLTAAFGAVWASTLTEAVP
;
A
#
# COMPACT_ATOMS: atom_id res chain seq x y z
N MET A 1 10.66 -16.62 -20.85
CA MET A 1 10.18 -15.27 -21.23
C MET A 1 8.79 -15.26 -21.86
N VAL A 2 8.57 -15.94 -23.00
CA VAL A 2 7.27 -15.98 -23.70
C VAL A 2 6.11 -16.41 -22.78
N TYR A 3 6.36 -17.41 -21.92
CA TYR A 3 5.44 -17.84 -20.87
C TYR A 3 4.90 -16.67 -20.00
N TYR A 4 5.80 -15.84 -19.45
CA TYR A 4 5.42 -14.72 -18.60
C TYR A 4 4.70 -13.60 -19.36
N GLN A 5 5.06 -13.37 -20.62
CA GLN A 5 4.37 -12.37 -21.45
C GLN A 5 2.91 -12.75 -21.72
N TYR A 6 2.64 -14.01 -22.08
CA TYR A 6 1.27 -14.48 -22.29
C TYR A 6 0.43 -14.41 -21.01
N ASN A 7 0.99 -14.86 -19.88
CA ASN A 7 0.28 -14.79 -18.60
C ASN A 7 0.00 -13.34 -18.18
N PHE A 8 0.97 -12.44 -18.33
CA PHE A 8 0.78 -11.03 -18.03
C PHE A 8 -0.27 -10.39 -18.94
N ALA A 9 -0.23 -10.65 -20.25
CA ALA A 9 -1.21 -10.11 -21.20
C ALA A 9 -2.64 -10.54 -20.84
N TRP A 10 -2.83 -11.81 -20.46
CA TRP A 10 -4.12 -12.33 -20.01
C TRP A 10 -4.59 -11.66 -18.69
N LEU A 11 -3.70 -11.50 -17.71
CA LEU A 11 -4.01 -10.81 -16.45
C LEU A 11 -4.34 -9.33 -16.66
N ALA A 12 -3.58 -8.64 -17.52
CA ALA A 12 -3.80 -7.24 -17.86
C ALA A 12 -5.14 -7.04 -18.59
N ALA A 13 -5.48 -7.93 -19.53
CA ALA A 13 -6.79 -7.92 -20.20
C ALA A 13 -7.94 -8.14 -19.21
N THR A 14 -7.76 -9.05 -18.24
CA THR A 14 -8.73 -9.29 -17.17
C THR A 14 -8.91 -8.04 -16.29
N CYS A 15 -7.81 -7.37 -15.91
CA CYS A 15 -7.85 -6.12 -15.17
C CYS A 15 -8.60 -5.03 -15.93
N LEU A 16 -8.35 -4.90 -17.24
CA LEU A 16 -9.02 -3.92 -18.09
C LEU A 16 -10.53 -4.20 -18.18
N ALA A 17 -10.93 -5.46 -18.38
CA ALA A 17 -12.33 -5.85 -18.39
C ALA A 17 -13.02 -5.57 -17.03
N LEU A 18 -12.34 -5.85 -15.92
CA LEU A 18 -12.83 -5.57 -14.57
C LEU A 18 -12.92 -4.06 -14.28
N LEU A 19 -11.99 -3.27 -14.83
CA LEU A 19 -11.98 -1.82 -14.67
C LEU A 19 -13.12 -1.16 -15.47
N VAL A 20 -13.34 -1.60 -16.71
CA VAL A 20 -14.43 -1.12 -17.57
C VAL A 20 -15.80 -1.51 -17.02
N SER A 21 -15.91 -2.67 -16.35
CA SER A 21 -17.16 -3.11 -15.71
C SER A 21 -17.43 -2.44 -14.36
N GLN A 22 -16.52 -1.63 -13.82
CA GLN A 22 -16.82 -0.86 -12.62
C GLN A 22 -17.92 0.18 -12.89
N PRO A 23 -18.86 0.37 -11.94
CA PRO A 23 -19.86 1.43 -12.06
C PRO A 23 -19.19 2.80 -12.15
N THR A 24 -19.36 3.48 -13.28
CA THR A 24 -18.79 4.81 -13.52
C THR A 24 -19.63 5.91 -12.85
N ARG A 25 -18.99 7.06 -12.59
CA ARG A 25 -19.66 8.24 -12.01
C ARG A 25 -20.86 8.66 -12.84
N ALA A 26 -20.75 8.61 -14.15
CA ALA A 26 -21.82 8.93 -15.08
C ALA A 26 -23.00 7.96 -14.93
N SER A 27 -22.74 6.65 -14.85
CA SER A 27 -23.79 5.63 -14.70
C SER A 27 -24.50 5.72 -13.34
N GLU A 28 -23.78 6.04 -12.26
CA GLU A 28 -24.38 6.22 -10.93
C GLU A 28 -25.16 7.53 -10.81
N LEU A 29 -24.65 8.62 -11.38
CA LEU A 29 -25.35 9.90 -11.42
C LEU A 29 -26.62 9.81 -12.28
N GLN A 30 -26.59 9.10 -13.41
CA GLN A 30 -27.78 8.81 -14.22
C GLN A 30 -28.79 7.98 -13.44
N LYS A 31 -28.39 6.88 -12.78
CA LYS A 31 -29.29 6.09 -11.91
C LYS A 31 -29.89 6.89 -10.76
N LYS A 32 -29.15 7.86 -10.22
CA LYS A 32 -29.64 8.74 -9.14
C LYS A 32 -30.63 9.79 -9.63
N ASN A 33 -30.45 10.29 -10.86
CA ASN A 33 -31.41 11.16 -11.53
C ASN A 33 -32.67 10.39 -11.96
N ASP A 34 -32.53 9.16 -12.46
CA ASP A 34 -33.66 8.32 -12.89
C ASP A 34 -34.54 7.86 -11.71
N ASN A 35 -33.97 7.70 -10.51
CA ASN A 35 -34.69 7.33 -9.29
C ASN A 35 -35.19 8.54 -8.47
N GLY A 36 -34.87 9.78 -8.87
CA GLY A 36 -35.26 11.00 -8.18
C GLY A 36 -36.27 11.81 -8.98
N THR A 37 -37.56 11.58 -8.77
CA THR A 37 -38.61 12.47 -9.27
C THR A 37 -38.48 13.83 -8.58
N SER A 38 -37.90 14.82 -9.25
CA SER A 38 -38.10 16.24 -8.93
C SER A 38 -37.82 17.08 -10.17
N ASP A 39 -38.93 17.51 -10.78
CA ASP A 39 -38.97 18.63 -11.72
C ASP A 39 -38.30 19.88 -11.12
N ASN A 40 -37.67 20.66 -12.01
CA ASN A 40 -37.07 21.99 -11.80
C ASN A 40 -35.70 22.05 -11.11
N ALA A 41 -34.65 21.76 -11.88
CA ALA A 41 -33.35 22.43 -11.71
C ALA A 41 -32.87 22.96 -13.08
N LYS A 42 -32.42 24.22 -13.09
CA LYS A 42 -31.82 24.90 -14.26
C LYS A 42 -30.74 24.03 -14.91
N PRO A 43 -30.46 24.19 -16.23
CA PRO A 43 -29.40 23.44 -16.88
C PRO A 43 -28.08 23.78 -16.17
N ALA A 44 -27.55 22.83 -15.40
CA ALA A 44 -26.21 22.95 -14.85
C ALA A 44 -25.27 23.01 -16.06
N GLU A 45 -24.40 24.02 -16.10
CA GLU A 45 -23.31 24.11 -17.07
C GLU A 45 -22.64 22.74 -17.19
N SER A 46 -22.28 22.37 -18.44
CA SER A 46 -21.63 21.10 -18.74
C SER A 46 -20.57 20.81 -17.68
N PRO A 47 -20.67 19.71 -16.91
CA PRO A 47 -19.76 19.47 -15.81
C PRO A 47 -18.35 19.44 -16.38
N ASP A 48 -17.49 20.34 -15.89
CA ASP A 48 -16.08 20.37 -16.26
C ASP A 48 -15.53 18.95 -16.14
N THR A 49 -15.24 18.36 -17.30
CA THR A 49 -14.89 16.94 -17.44
C THR A 49 -13.60 16.57 -16.73
N LYS A 50 -12.82 17.56 -16.28
CA LYS A 50 -11.59 17.35 -15.53
C LYS A 50 -11.90 17.22 -14.05
N HIS A 51 -11.51 16.09 -13.45
CA HIS A 51 -11.62 15.91 -12.00
C HIS A 51 -10.88 17.05 -11.28
N PRO A 52 -11.47 17.70 -10.27
CA PRO A 52 -10.90 18.89 -9.60
C PRO A 52 -9.57 18.65 -8.86
N GLN A 53 -9.08 17.41 -8.86
CA GLN A 53 -7.81 16.96 -8.26
C GLN A 53 -6.89 16.26 -9.27
N ARG A 54 -7.08 16.51 -10.58
CA ARG A 54 -6.26 15.89 -11.64
C ARG A 54 -4.76 16.09 -11.42
N ASP A 55 -4.35 17.29 -11.02
CA ASP A 55 -2.94 17.62 -10.82
C ASP A 55 -2.35 16.88 -9.61
N PHE A 56 -3.17 16.63 -8.58
CA PHE A 56 -2.81 15.75 -7.47
C PHE A 56 -2.59 14.32 -7.94
N TYR A 57 -3.55 13.77 -8.69
CA TYR A 57 -3.46 12.40 -9.21
C TYR A 57 -2.24 12.20 -10.11
N TRP A 58 -1.87 13.21 -10.90
CA TRP A 58 -0.68 13.15 -11.74
C TRP A 58 0.61 13.11 -10.91
N ALA A 59 0.77 14.01 -9.94
CA ALA A 59 1.95 14.00 -9.06
C ALA A 59 2.03 12.70 -8.24
N TYR A 60 0.89 12.22 -7.75
CA TYR A 60 0.79 10.95 -7.03
C TYR A 60 1.17 9.77 -7.92
N ALA A 61 0.70 9.72 -9.18
CA ALA A 61 1.07 8.68 -10.13
C ALA A 61 2.58 8.66 -10.42
N LEU A 62 3.21 9.83 -10.57
CA LEU A 62 4.66 9.94 -10.77
C LEU A 62 5.44 9.48 -9.53
N ALA A 63 5.00 9.88 -8.33
CA ALA A 63 5.62 9.48 -7.07
C ALA A 63 5.51 7.96 -6.84
N MET A 64 4.33 7.38 -7.03
CA MET A 64 4.12 5.93 -6.94
C MET A 64 4.90 5.18 -8.03
N GLY A 65 4.91 5.69 -9.27
CA GLY A 65 5.66 5.11 -10.37
C GLY A 65 7.16 5.06 -10.09
N ALA A 66 7.73 6.13 -9.50
CA ALA A 66 9.12 6.14 -9.08
C ALA A 66 9.42 5.08 -8.02
N ASP A 67 8.50 4.86 -7.08
CA ASP A 67 8.67 3.85 -6.03
C ASP A 67 8.59 2.42 -6.58
N TRP A 68 7.65 2.17 -7.48
CA TRP A 68 7.46 0.84 -8.07
C TRP A 68 8.51 0.45 -9.10
N LEU A 69 9.14 1.40 -9.80
CA LEU A 69 10.12 1.11 -10.86
C LEU A 69 11.32 0.29 -10.34
N GLN A 70 11.75 0.56 -9.12
CA GLN A 70 12.87 -0.16 -8.50
C GLN A 70 12.46 -1.50 -7.87
N GLY A 71 11.18 -1.70 -7.56
CA GLY A 71 10.66 -2.87 -6.85
C GLY A 71 11.11 -4.22 -7.43
N PRO A 72 10.97 -4.46 -8.75
CA PRO A 72 11.32 -5.75 -9.36
C PRO A 72 12.81 -6.09 -9.30
N TYR A 73 13.68 -5.07 -9.30
CA TYR A 73 15.12 -5.22 -9.49
C TYR A 73 15.95 -4.95 -8.23
N LEU A 74 15.35 -4.50 -7.13
CA LEU A 74 16.11 -4.14 -5.92
C LEU A 74 16.89 -5.32 -5.33
N TYR A 75 16.26 -6.50 -5.26
CA TYR A 75 16.92 -7.70 -4.75
C TYR A 75 18.04 -8.17 -5.69
N SER A 76 17.74 -8.30 -6.98
CA SER A 76 18.69 -8.77 -8.00
C SER A 76 19.83 -7.77 -8.25
N LEU A 77 19.62 -6.48 -8.08
CA LEU A 77 20.70 -5.48 -8.10
C LEU A 77 21.71 -5.76 -6.99
N TYR A 78 21.23 -6.00 -5.75
CA TYR A 78 22.12 -6.28 -4.62
C TYR A 78 22.85 -7.61 -4.75
N GLN A 79 22.14 -8.68 -5.11
CA GLN A 79 22.74 -10.01 -5.17
C GLN A 79 23.55 -10.21 -6.46
N ASP A 80 22.93 -9.96 -7.62
CA ASP A 80 23.50 -10.39 -8.90
C ASP A 80 24.50 -9.36 -9.47
N GLU A 81 24.18 -8.06 -9.39
CA GLU A 81 25.04 -7.01 -9.98
C GLU A 81 26.10 -6.50 -9.00
N HIS A 82 25.75 -6.29 -7.73
CA HIS A 82 26.71 -5.87 -6.69
C HIS A 82 27.43 -7.03 -6.01
N GLY A 83 27.01 -8.28 -6.24
CA GLY A 83 27.65 -9.48 -5.69
C GLY A 83 27.53 -9.63 -4.17
N LEU A 84 26.51 -9.05 -3.54
CA LEU A 84 26.34 -9.10 -2.10
C LEU A 84 25.82 -10.46 -1.63
N SER A 85 26.29 -10.91 -0.47
CA SER A 85 25.77 -12.13 0.16
C SER A 85 24.29 -11.96 0.56
N PRO A 86 23.49 -13.05 0.54
CA PRO A 86 22.08 -12.99 0.95
C PRO A 86 21.86 -12.40 2.35
N GLY A 87 22.82 -12.60 3.26
CA GLY A 87 22.80 -12.01 4.60
C GLY A 87 22.95 -10.48 4.61
N HIS A 88 23.77 -9.91 3.71
CA HIS A 88 23.85 -8.46 3.53
C HIS A 88 22.58 -7.91 2.88
N VAL A 89 22.02 -8.61 1.88
CA VAL A 89 20.75 -8.20 1.25
C VAL A 89 19.61 -8.17 2.28
N SER A 90 19.47 -9.21 3.10
CA SER A 90 18.49 -9.24 4.21
C SER A 90 18.68 -8.07 5.18
N SER A 91 19.92 -7.76 5.54
CA SER A 91 20.24 -6.64 6.44
C SER A 91 19.85 -5.30 5.82
N LEU A 92 20.10 -5.09 4.52
CA LEU A 92 19.71 -3.88 3.78
C LEU A 92 18.18 -3.72 3.70
N PHE A 93 17.45 -4.81 3.47
CA PHE A 93 15.98 -4.78 3.52
C PHE A 93 15.46 -4.45 4.91
N THR A 94 16.04 -5.05 5.93
CA THR A 94 15.72 -4.77 7.33
C THR A 94 15.93 -3.30 7.67
N THR A 95 17.04 -2.68 7.25
CA THR A 95 17.29 -1.24 7.46
C THR A 95 16.21 -0.36 6.82
N GLY A 96 15.75 -0.70 5.61
CA GLY A 96 14.66 0.02 4.96
C GLY A 96 13.35 -0.06 5.75
N PHE A 97 12.96 -1.26 6.19
CA PHE A 97 11.74 -1.44 6.99
C PHE A 97 11.83 -0.74 8.36
N VAL A 98 12.96 -0.85 9.06
CA VAL A 98 13.17 -0.21 10.37
C VAL A 98 13.15 1.31 10.26
N SER A 99 13.82 1.88 9.26
CA SER A 99 13.82 3.33 9.04
C SER A 99 12.44 3.86 8.65
N GLY A 100 11.69 3.14 7.82
CA GLY A 100 10.29 3.45 7.52
C GLY A 100 9.40 3.38 8.77
N ALA A 101 9.51 2.30 9.54
CA ALA A 101 8.80 2.13 10.80
C ALA A 101 9.05 3.28 11.78
N ALA A 102 10.32 3.61 12.03
CA ALA A 102 10.73 4.65 12.95
C ALA A 102 10.28 6.04 12.49
N SER A 103 10.42 6.34 11.19
CA SER A 103 10.01 7.63 10.63
C SER A 103 8.51 7.83 10.60
N GLY A 104 7.72 6.76 10.46
CA GLY A 104 6.25 6.84 10.48
C GLY A 104 5.67 7.48 11.75
N PHE A 105 6.37 7.47 12.88
CA PHE A 105 5.90 8.10 14.13
C PHE A 105 5.95 9.63 14.12
N PHE A 106 6.90 10.22 13.39
CA PHE A 106 7.15 11.67 13.46
C PHE A 106 6.98 12.39 12.12
N VAL A 107 7.04 11.70 10.99
CA VAL A 107 6.92 12.33 9.66
C VAL A 107 5.60 13.09 9.51
N GLY A 108 4.48 12.52 9.98
CA GLY A 108 3.18 13.20 9.91
C GLY A 108 3.12 14.50 10.72
N SER A 109 3.64 14.48 11.95
CA SER A 109 3.67 15.69 12.80
C SER A 109 4.65 16.74 12.28
N LEU A 110 5.75 16.30 11.67
CA LEU A 110 6.72 17.18 11.02
C LEU A 110 6.10 17.86 9.79
N ALA A 111 5.38 17.10 8.96
CA ALA A 111 4.67 17.61 7.80
C ALA A 111 3.58 18.63 8.19
N ASP A 112 2.87 18.36 9.27
CA ASP A 112 1.86 19.28 9.80
C ASP A 112 2.46 20.61 10.26
N LYS A 113 3.66 20.57 10.87
CA LYS A 113 4.34 21.77 11.40
C LYS A 113 5.07 22.58 10.33
N TYR A 114 5.79 21.92 9.42
CA TYR A 114 6.69 22.58 8.47
C TYR A 114 6.11 22.73 7.06
N GLY A 115 4.94 22.13 6.80
CA GLY A 115 4.25 22.20 5.52
C GLY A 115 4.22 20.85 4.80
N ARG A 116 3.02 20.45 4.35
CA ARG A 116 2.78 19.16 3.72
C ARG A 116 3.29 19.11 2.28
N LYS A 117 3.27 20.23 1.54
CA LYS A 117 3.89 20.32 0.21
C LYS A 117 5.40 20.20 0.35
N MET A 118 6.02 20.94 1.28
CA MET A 118 7.45 20.83 1.56
C MET A 118 7.85 19.39 1.88
N SER A 119 7.06 18.65 2.67
CA SER A 119 7.29 17.23 2.89
C SER A 119 7.22 16.39 1.61
N CYS A 120 6.26 16.63 0.71
CA CYS A 120 6.20 15.93 -0.58
C CYS A 120 7.42 16.23 -1.48
N VAL A 121 7.93 17.46 -1.45
CA VAL A 121 9.18 17.82 -2.16
C VAL A 121 10.39 17.13 -1.52
N LEU A 122 10.44 17.09 -0.18
CA LEU A 122 11.48 16.39 0.58
C LEU A 122 11.49 14.89 0.23
N PHE A 123 10.32 14.27 0.05
CA PHE A 123 10.23 12.91 -0.47
C PHE A 123 10.97 12.78 -1.81
N CYS A 124 10.71 13.65 -2.79
CA CYS A 124 11.37 13.56 -4.09
C CYS A 124 12.90 13.67 -3.99
N VAL A 125 13.41 14.56 -3.14
CA VAL A 125 14.85 14.73 -2.92
C VAL A 125 15.48 13.51 -2.22
N LEU A 126 14.90 13.08 -1.10
CA LEU A 126 15.42 11.97 -0.31
C LEU A 126 15.37 10.65 -1.09
N TYR A 127 14.30 10.44 -1.86
CA TYR A 127 14.14 9.22 -2.65
C TYR A 127 15.09 9.21 -3.86
N ALA A 128 15.28 10.34 -4.54
CA ALA A 128 16.28 10.44 -5.60
C ALA A 128 17.68 10.15 -5.06
N LEU A 129 18.04 10.72 -3.91
CA LEU A 129 19.31 10.42 -3.22
C LEU A 129 19.41 8.93 -2.85
N SER A 130 18.34 8.32 -2.35
CA SER A 130 18.28 6.87 -2.11
C SER A 130 18.59 6.08 -3.38
N CYS A 131 17.96 6.40 -4.52
CA CYS A 131 18.23 5.74 -5.79
C CYS A 131 19.70 5.86 -6.21
N PHE A 132 20.29 7.06 -6.09
CA PHE A 132 21.71 7.26 -6.40
C PHE A 132 22.63 6.43 -5.51
N LEU A 133 22.38 6.42 -4.19
CA LEU A 133 23.18 5.66 -3.24
C LEU A 133 23.05 4.15 -3.48
N THR A 134 21.87 3.64 -3.82
CA THR A 134 21.63 2.22 -4.11
C THR A 134 22.38 1.72 -5.34
N MET A 135 22.69 2.59 -6.30
CA MET A 135 23.49 2.23 -7.48
C MET A 135 24.99 2.07 -7.20
N VAL A 136 25.49 2.63 -6.09
CA VAL A 136 26.92 2.60 -5.74
C VAL A 136 27.24 1.37 -4.88
N PRO A 137 28.11 0.44 -5.32
CA PRO A 137 28.38 -0.82 -4.61
C PRO A 137 29.30 -0.64 -3.39
N VAL A 138 28.98 0.31 -2.51
CA VAL A 138 29.72 0.60 -1.27
C VAL A 138 28.78 0.38 -0.09
N LEU A 139 29.04 -0.64 0.73
CA LEU A 139 28.14 -1.11 1.78
C LEU A 139 27.58 0.01 2.69
N PRO A 140 28.39 0.92 3.28
CA PRO A 140 27.86 2.03 4.06
C PRO A 140 26.89 2.94 3.30
N LEU A 141 27.17 3.22 2.03
CA LEU A 141 26.30 4.03 1.18
C LEU A 141 24.99 3.30 0.86
N LEU A 142 25.04 1.97 0.68
CA LEU A 142 23.84 1.16 0.48
C LEU A 142 22.93 1.19 1.72
N PHE A 143 23.49 1.09 2.93
CA PHE A 143 22.73 1.23 4.17
C PHE A 143 22.11 2.61 4.33
N LEU A 144 22.88 3.67 4.02
CA LEU A 144 22.36 5.04 4.03
C LEU A 144 21.23 5.21 3.01
N GLY A 145 21.42 4.71 1.78
CA GLY A 145 20.40 4.71 0.73
C GLY A 145 19.12 4.03 1.23
N ARG A 146 19.21 2.84 1.82
CA ARG A 146 18.02 2.14 2.35
C ARG A 146 17.35 2.87 3.51
N ALA A 147 18.12 3.51 4.38
CA ALA A 147 17.56 4.33 5.45
C ALA A 147 16.78 5.53 4.90
N LEU A 148 17.34 6.24 3.92
CA LEU A 148 16.67 7.35 3.25
C LEU A 148 15.43 6.90 2.47
N GLY A 149 15.52 5.76 1.78
CA GLY A 149 14.39 5.14 1.10
C GLY A 149 13.23 4.85 2.06
N GLY A 150 13.51 4.25 3.22
CA GLY A 150 12.49 3.98 4.23
C GLY A 150 11.82 5.25 4.78
N VAL A 151 12.60 6.30 5.09
CA VAL A 151 12.05 7.61 5.49
C VAL A 151 11.17 8.19 4.39
N SER A 152 11.61 8.09 3.13
CA SER A 152 10.87 8.59 1.98
C SER A 152 9.55 7.83 1.79
N THR A 153 9.54 6.50 1.89
CA THR A 153 8.31 5.70 1.84
C THR A 153 7.31 6.11 2.92
N SER A 154 7.77 6.44 4.13
CA SER A 154 6.89 6.98 5.18
C SER A 154 6.27 8.32 4.82
N ILE A 155 7.02 9.21 4.15
CA ILE A 155 6.49 10.48 3.65
C ILE A 155 5.45 10.22 2.54
N LEU A 156 5.75 9.34 1.60
CA LEU A 156 4.88 8.98 0.47
C LEU A 156 3.48 8.56 0.93
N PHE A 157 3.42 7.61 1.88
CA PHE A 157 2.17 7.06 2.41
C PHE A 157 1.54 7.87 3.57
N SER A 158 2.00 9.10 3.82
CA SER A 158 1.41 9.94 4.87
C SER A 158 1.16 11.39 4.42
N SER A 159 2.18 12.05 3.89
CA SER A 159 2.14 13.48 3.58
C SER A 159 1.29 13.76 2.34
N PHE A 160 1.35 12.88 1.32
CA PHE A 160 0.51 13.00 0.12
C PHE A 160 -0.97 12.85 0.46
N ASP A 161 -1.33 11.83 1.24
CA ASP A 161 -2.70 11.62 1.73
C ASP A 161 -3.20 12.83 2.54
N SER A 162 -2.36 13.30 3.46
CA SER A 162 -2.69 14.45 4.32
C SER A 162 -2.88 15.73 3.50
N TRP A 163 -2.02 15.98 2.52
CA TRP A 163 -2.15 17.14 1.63
C TRP A 163 -3.47 17.06 0.83
N MET A 164 -3.76 15.89 0.25
CA MET A 164 -4.99 15.64 -0.51
C MET A 164 -6.25 15.91 0.30
N VAL A 165 -6.32 15.39 1.53
CA VAL A 165 -7.50 15.57 2.40
C VAL A 165 -7.71 17.04 2.74
N THR A 166 -6.65 17.79 3.02
CA THR A 166 -6.77 19.23 3.34
C THR A 166 -7.17 20.03 2.12
N ASP A 167 -6.59 19.77 0.95
CA ASP A 167 -6.99 20.42 -0.30
C ASP A 167 -8.46 20.13 -0.65
N PHE A 168 -8.90 18.88 -0.47
CA PHE A 168 -10.28 18.43 -0.68
C PHE A 168 -11.27 19.23 0.20
N LYS A 169 -10.93 19.44 1.48
CA LYS A 169 -11.73 20.23 2.42
C LYS A 169 -11.68 21.73 2.09
N LYS A 170 -10.50 22.28 1.81
CA LYS A 170 -10.29 23.70 1.47
C LYS A 170 -11.11 24.12 0.25
N ARG A 171 -11.16 23.27 -0.77
CA ARG A 171 -11.94 23.51 -2.00
C ARG A 171 -13.43 23.16 -1.88
N LYS A 172 -13.88 22.72 -0.70
CA LYS A 172 -15.26 22.26 -0.42
C LYS A 172 -15.79 21.30 -1.50
N LEU A 173 -14.97 20.30 -1.85
CA LEU A 173 -15.30 19.39 -2.96
C LEU A 173 -16.52 18.51 -2.67
N VAL A 174 -16.88 18.32 -1.39
CA VAL A 174 -18.14 17.68 -0.98
C VAL A 174 -19.34 18.42 -1.56
N ASP A 175 -19.34 19.76 -1.46
CA ASP A 175 -20.42 20.63 -1.97
C ASP A 175 -20.52 20.58 -3.50
N LYS A 176 -19.42 20.21 -4.17
CA LYS A 176 -19.35 19.99 -5.63
C LYS A 176 -19.69 18.55 -6.05
N GLY A 177 -20.20 17.74 -5.13
CA GLY A 177 -20.61 16.35 -5.39
C GLY A 177 -19.45 15.36 -5.55
N CYS A 178 -18.28 15.64 -4.95
CA CYS A 178 -17.18 14.68 -4.83
C CYS A 178 -17.25 13.95 -3.49
N ASP A 179 -16.77 12.70 -3.47
CA ASP A 179 -16.68 11.88 -2.26
C ASP A 179 -15.22 11.51 -1.99
N LEU A 180 -14.81 11.59 -0.73
CA LEU A 180 -13.48 11.25 -0.28
C LEU A 180 -13.21 9.75 -0.42
N SER A 181 -14.21 8.89 -0.18
CA SER A 181 -14.08 7.44 -0.37
C SER A 181 -13.75 7.10 -1.83
N ARG A 182 -14.42 7.78 -2.77
CA ARG A 182 -14.16 7.64 -4.22
C ARG A 182 -12.79 8.17 -4.63
N THR A 183 -12.34 9.25 -4.00
CA THR A 183 -11.01 9.83 -4.23
C THR A 183 -9.92 8.82 -3.84
N TYR A 184 -10.04 8.20 -2.66
CA TYR A 184 -9.16 7.11 -2.23
C TYR A 184 -9.25 5.88 -3.15
N GLY A 185 -10.44 5.51 -3.62
CA GLY A 185 -10.60 4.43 -4.61
C GLY A 185 -9.87 4.72 -5.93
N THR A 186 -9.91 5.98 -6.38
CA THR A 186 -9.19 6.43 -7.58
C THR A 186 -7.67 6.40 -7.36
N MET A 187 -7.19 6.86 -6.20
CA MET A 187 -5.77 6.75 -5.82
C MET A 187 -5.29 5.30 -5.78
N GLY A 188 -6.11 4.38 -5.25
CA GLY A 188 -5.82 2.95 -5.27
C GLY A 188 -5.66 2.40 -6.68
N THR A 189 -6.56 2.77 -7.59
CA THR A 189 -6.49 2.36 -9.00
C THR A 189 -5.26 2.94 -9.70
N ILE A 190 -4.96 4.22 -9.49
CA ILE A 190 -3.76 4.87 -10.04
C ILE A 190 -2.50 4.16 -9.53
N ASN A 191 -2.44 3.84 -8.24
CA ASN A 191 -1.32 3.13 -7.66
C ASN A 191 -1.12 1.75 -8.31
N SER A 192 -2.18 0.96 -8.46
CA SER A 192 -2.12 -0.35 -9.12
C SER A 192 -1.68 -0.26 -10.58
N LEU A 193 -2.21 0.71 -11.33
CA LEU A 193 -1.81 0.95 -12.72
C LEU A 193 -0.35 1.40 -12.81
N ALA A 194 0.10 2.30 -11.92
CA ALA A 194 1.48 2.74 -11.84
C ALA A 194 2.41 1.56 -11.53
N ALA A 195 2.04 0.67 -10.61
CA ALA A 195 2.81 -0.51 -10.27
C ALA A 195 2.96 -1.48 -11.46
N MET A 196 1.86 -1.79 -12.14
CA MET A 196 1.88 -2.63 -13.35
C MET A 196 2.72 -2.00 -14.48
N ALA A 197 2.52 -0.71 -14.77
CA ALA A 197 3.28 -0.01 -15.80
C ALA A 197 4.78 0.01 -15.45
N SER A 198 5.12 0.24 -14.18
CA SER A 198 6.49 0.30 -13.70
C SER A 198 7.23 -1.04 -13.86
N GLY A 199 6.55 -2.17 -13.63
CA GLY A 199 7.15 -3.48 -13.88
C GLY A 199 7.46 -3.71 -15.37
N VAL A 200 6.57 -3.31 -16.28
CA VAL A 200 6.80 -3.44 -17.73
C VAL A 200 7.92 -2.50 -18.22
N VAL A 201 7.89 -1.25 -17.75
CA VAL A 201 8.90 -0.23 -18.12
C VAL A 201 10.28 -0.62 -17.58
N SER A 202 10.38 -1.04 -16.32
CA SER A 202 11.65 -1.49 -15.74
C SER A 202 12.22 -2.69 -16.48
N GLU A 203 11.40 -3.67 -16.87
CA GLU A 203 11.83 -4.79 -17.71
C GLU A 203 12.40 -4.31 -19.05
N GLY A 204 11.70 -3.40 -19.73
CA GLY A 204 12.17 -2.83 -20.99
C GLY A 204 13.50 -2.10 -20.85
N LEU A 205 13.68 -1.32 -19.78
CA LEU A 205 14.90 -0.56 -19.50
C LEU A 205 16.09 -1.48 -19.23
N VAL A 206 15.92 -2.52 -18.40
CA VAL A 206 17.00 -3.46 -18.09
C VAL A 206 17.40 -4.25 -19.32
N ARG A 207 16.45 -4.63 -20.19
CA ARG A 207 16.75 -5.29 -21.46
C ARG A 207 17.53 -4.42 -22.44
N PHE A 208 17.17 -3.14 -22.52
CA PHE A 208 17.81 -2.22 -23.45
C PHE A 208 19.22 -1.84 -22.98
N THR A 209 19.39 -1.61 -21.67
CA THR A 209 20.66 -1.12 -21.09
C THR A 209 21.60 -2.23 -20.63
N GLY A 210 21.09 -3.44 -20.41
CA GLY A 210 21.84 -4.57 -19.85
C GLY A 210 22.20 -4.43 -18.36
N THR A 211 21.70 -3.41 -17.66
CA THR A 211 21.99 -3.18 -16.23
C THR A 211 20.72 -3.01 -15.40
N LYS A 212 20.74 -3.56 -14.18
CA LYS A 212 19.66 -3.47 -13.18
C LYS A 212 19.62 -2.11 -12.50
N LYS A 213 20.58 -1.21 -12.79
CA LYS A 213 20.61 0.18 -12.32
C LYS A 213 19.67 1.10 -13.10
N SER A 214 19.31 0.74 -14.34
CA SER A 214 18.50 1.59 -15.21
C SER A 214 17.12 1.99 -14.63
N PRO A 215 16.38 1.12 -13.91
CA PRO A 215 15.12 1.53 -13.28
C PRO A 215 15.33 2.58 -12.19
N PHE A 216 16.44 2.56 -11.46
CA PHE A 216 16.74 3.56 -10.42
C PHE A 216 17.00 4.95 -11.01
N VAL A 217 17.67 5.02 -12.16
CA VAL A 217 17.85 6.28 -12.91
C VAL A 217 16.50 6.80 -13.41
N ALA A 218 15.67 5.91 -13.98
CA ALA A 218 14.34 6.30 -14.44
C ALA A 218 13.42 6.75 -13.28
N SER A 219 13.53 6.14 -12.09
CA SER A 219 12.85 6.63 -10.88
C SER A 219 13.26 8.07 -10.55
N ALA A 220 14.56 8.39 -10.62
CA ALA A 220 15.04 9.76 -10.37
C ALA A 220 14.44 10.77 -11.38
N VAL A 221 14.27 10.38 -12.65
CA VAL A 221 13.60 11.21 -13.67
C VAL A 221 12.12 11.42 -13.34
N LEU A 222 11.39 10.36 -12.94
CA LEU A 222 9.99 10.47 -12.51
C LEU A 222 9.85 11.40 -11.29
N LEU A 223 10.77 11.32 -10.33
CA LEU A 223 10.77 12.19 -9.14
C LEU A 223 11.06 13.64 -9.48
N TRP A 224 11.95 13.89 -10.45
CA TRP A 224 12.19 15.24 -10.95
C TRP A 224 10.93 15.82 -11.59
N MET A 225 10.21 15.04 -12.42
CA MET A 225 8.93 15.46 -12.99
C MET A 225 7.86 15.67 -11.91
N ALA A 226 7.79 14.79 -10.90
CA ALA A 226 6.89 14.96 -9.76
C ALA A 226 7.18 16.29 -9.05
N MET A 227 8.45 16.60 -8.80
CA MET A 227 8.86 17.85 -8.17
C MET A 227 8.42 19.09 -8.95
N GLN A 228 8.49 19.09 -10.29
CA GLN A 228 7.96 20.18 -11.13
C GLN A 228 6.47 20.40 -10.90
N THR A 229 5.69 19.31 -10.80
CA THR A 229 4.25 19.40 -10.56
C THR A 229 3.92 19.87 -9.15
N LEU A 230 4.72 19.45 -8.16
CA LEU A 230 4.58 19.84 -6.76
C LEU A 230 4.91 21.32 -6.55
N TRP A 231 5.81 21.91 -7.35
CA TRP A 231 6.15 23.34 -7.24
C TRP A 231 4.95 24.25 -7.41
N CYS A 232 4.01 23.86 -8.28
CA CYS A 232 2.76 24.58 -8.55
C CYS A 232 1.71 24.45 -7.44
N TRP A 233 1.93 23.61 -6.42
CA TRP A 233 0.96 23.42 -5.34
C TRP A 233 1.03 24.55 -4.32
N ASP A 234 -0.08 24.83 -3.67
CA ASP A 234 -0.08 25.68 -2.49
C ASP A 234 0.43 24.91 -1.27
N GLU A 235 1.14 25.61 -0.39
CA GLU A 235 1.56 25.05 0.88
C GLU A 235 0.37 24.91 1.82
N ASN A 236 0.24 23.73 2.43
CA ASN A 236 -0.86 23.37 3.31
C ASN A 236 -0.28 22.86 4.63
N TYR A 237 -0.79 23.36 5.75
CA TYR A 237 -0.33 23.00 7.10
C TYR A 237 -1.37 22.16 7.84
N GLY A 238 -0.91 21.37 8.83
CA GLY A 238 -1.79 20.65 9.73
C GLY A 238 -2.19 21.53 10.90
N HIS A 239 -3.50 21.74 11.09
CA HIS A 239 -4.08 22.65 12.07
C HIS A 239 -3.57 24.09 11.94
N THR A 240 -4.19 24.86 11.05
CA THR A 240 -4.05 26.32 11.03
C THR A 240 -4.31 26.84 12.45
N THR A 241 -3.46 27.74 12.93
CA THR A 241 -3.64 28.51 14.17
C THR A 241 -5.06 29.10 14.29
N GLU A 242 -5.75 29.30 13.15
CA GLU A 242 -7.15 29.70 13.04
C GLU A 242 -8.17 28.66 13.55
N GLU A 243 -7.96 27.34 13.34
CA GLU A 243 -8.84 26.31 13.92
C GLU A 243 -8.66 26.19 15.43
N LYS A 244 -7.43 26.38 15.93
CA LYS A 244 -7.19 26.45 17.37
C LYS A 244 -7.78 27.74 17.96
N ALA A 245 -7.71 28.87 17.27
CA ALA A 245 -8.32 30.12 17.72
C ALA A 245 -9.85 30.08 17.67
N ASN A 246 -10.44 29.48 16.63
CA ASN A 246 -11.89 29.27 16.52
C ASN A 246 -12.39 28.21 17.51
N ASN A 247 -11.69 27.09 17.72
CA ASN A 247 -12.09 26.12 18.75
C ASN A 247 -11.87 26.67 20.17
N LYS A 248 -10.90 27.55 20.39
CA LYS A 248 -10.70 28.22 21.67
C LYS A 248 -11.79 29.27 21.93
N LYS A 249 -12.17 30.08 20.92
CA LYS A 249 -13.35 30.98 20.99
C LYS A 249 -14.65 30.21 21.20
N LYS A 250 -14.88 29.12 20.44
CA LYS A 250 -16.07 28.28 20.57
C LYS A 250 -16.15 27.54 21.92
N ASN A 251 -15.01 27.17 22.50
CA ASN A 251 -14.94 26.58 23.85
C ASN A 251 -15.06 27.63 24.97
N ASP A 252 -14.67 28.89 24.74
CA ASP A 252 -14.90 29.97 25.70
C ASP A 252 -16.36 30.47 25.67
N ASP A 253 -17.02 30.44 24.51
CA ASP A 253 -18.46 30.75 24.37
C ASP A 253 -19.38 29.58 24.79
N ALA A 254 -18.90 28.33 24.77
CA ALA A 254 -19.66 27.13 25.16
C ALA A 254 -19.50 26.72 26.64
N LYS A 255 -18.86 27.56 27.48
CA LYS A 255 -18.76 27.30 28.94
C LYS A 255 -20.08 27.42 29.71
N ASN A 256 -21.18 27.77 29.05
CA ASN A 256 -22.50 27.96 29.68
C ASN A 256 -23.53 26.85 29.36
N ASP A 257 -23.15 25.77 28.68
CA ASP A 257 -24.08 24.65 28.46
C ASP A 257 -23.35 23.31 28.73
N GLU A 258 -23.49 22.84 29.96
CA GLU A 258 -22.87 21.61 30.46
C GLU A 258 -23.51 20.36 29.82
N THR A 259 -23.03 19.99 28.65
CA THR A 259 -22.96 18.57 28.27
C THR A 259 -21.50 18.19 28.07
N PRO A 260 -20.92 17.34 28.93
CA PRO A 260 -19.54 16.91 28.74
C PRO A 260 -19.43 16.17 27.40
N PRO A 261 -18.38 16.42 26.59
CA PRO A 261 -18.17 15.66 25.37
C PRO A 261 -18.11 14.16 25.72
N PRO A 262 -18.65 13.26 24.88
CA PRO A 262 -18.66 11.83 25.18
C PRO A 262 -17.24 11.40 25.51
N SER A 263 -17.06 10.84 26.71
CA SER A 263 -15.77 10.39 27.21
C SER A 263 -15.20 9.40 26.21
N GLN A 264 -14.19 9.82 25.44
CA GLN A 264 -13.59 8.92 24.48
C GLN A 264 -13.03 7.72 25.25
N PRO A 265 -13.35 6.49 24.83
CA PRO A 265 -12.87 5.30 25.53
C PRO A 265 -11.34 5.38 25.60
N SER A 266 -10.81 5.18 26.79
CA SER A 266 -9.36 5.14 27.00
C SER A 266 -8.69 4.21 25.99
N LEU A 267 -7.55 4.59 25.45
CA LEU A 267 -6.80 3.79 24.48
C LEU A 267 -6.63 2.33 24.96
N SER A 268 -6.42 2.15 26.27
CA SER A 268 -6.30 0.85 26.93
C SER A 268 -7.59 0.03 26.89
N SER A 269 -8.78 0.64 26.99
CA SER A 269 -10.04 -0.08 26.94
C SER A 269 -10.41 -0.53 25.53
N VAL A 270 -9.99 0.21 24.49
CA VAL A 270 -10.14 -0.19 23.08
C VAL A 270 -9.22 -1.37 22.75
N LEU A 271 -7.96 -1.32 23.18
CA LEU A 271 -6.98 -2.38 22.93
C LEU A 271 -7.28 -3.68 23.68
N LYS A 272 -7.96 -3.63 24.82
CA LYS A 272 -8.33 -4.82 25.59
C LYS A 272 -9.53 -5.57 24.99
N ARG A 273 -10.20 -5.03 23.97
CA ARG A 273 -11.31 -5.72 23.33
C ARG A 273 -10.78 -6.96 22.59
N PRO A 274 -11.29 -8.18 22.86
CA PRO A 274 -10.78 -9.41 22.26
C PRO A 274 -10.86 -9.40 20.74
N ALA A 275 -11.93 -8.81 20.18
CA ALA A 275 -12.09 -8.63 18.74
C ALA A 275 -11.01 -7.74 18.12
N VAL A 276 -10.65 -6.64 18.81
CA VAL A 276 -9.60 -5.73 18.34
C VAL A 276 -8.24 -6.44 18.41
N LEU A 277 -7.95 -7.16 19.49
CA LEU A 277 -6.71 -7.95 19.61
C LEU A 277 -6.59 -9.01 18.53
N ALA A 278 -7.65 -9.76 18.25
CA ALA A 278 -7.66 -10.76 17.18
C ALA A 278 -7.46 -10.11 15.81
N LEU A 279 -8.07 -8.95 15.55
CA LEU A 279 -7.87 -8.20 14.32
C LEU A 279 -6.43 -7.68 14.21
N VAL A 280 -5.86 -7.15 15.28
CA VAL A 280 -4.47 -6.67 15.33
C VAL A 280 -3.50 -7.83 15.08
N PHE A 281 -3.73 -8.96 15.73
CA PHE A 281 -2.90 -10.14 15.54
C PHE A 281 -2.97 -10.65 14.10
N ALA A 282 -4.16 -10.80 13.53
CA ALA A 282 -4.32 -11.23 12.14
C ALA A 282 -3.70 -10.24 11.14
N THR A 283 -3.86 -8.94 11.38
CA THR A 283 -3.21 -7.89 10.60
C THR A 283 -1.69 -8.05 10.66
N THR A 284 -1.13 -8.21 11.85
CA THR A 284 0.31 -8.34 12.08
C THR A 284 0.88 -9.56 11.35
N MET A 285 0.21 -10.71 11.46
CA MET A 285 0.68 -11.94 10.83
C MET A 285 0.54 -11.87 9.29
N PHE A 286 -0.58 -11.38 8.76
CA PHE A 286 -0.78 -11.28 7.30
C PHE A 286 0.13 -10.25 6.64
N GLU A 287 0.15 -9.00 7.16
CA GLU A 287 1.04 -7.96 6.64
C GLU A 287 2.52 -8.36 6.82
N GLY A 288 2.84 -9.04 7.93
CA GLY A 288 4.18 -9.60 8.16
C GLY A 288 4.59 -10.62 7.12
N SER A 289 3.71 -11.58 6.79
CA SER A 289 3.94 -12.54 5.72
C SER A 289 4.06 -11.87 4.34
N MET A 290 3.33 -10.79 4.09
CA MET A 290 3.45 -9.99 2.86
C MET A 290 4.84 -9.35 2.73
N TYR A 291 5.37 -8.73 3.79
CA TYR A 291 6.72 -8.16 3.75
C TYR A 291 7.81 -9.22 3.55
N LEU A 292 7.65 -10.40 4.16
CA LEU A 292 8.56 -11.52 3.95
C LEU A 292 8.48 -12.05 2.52
N PHE A 293 7.28 -12.12 1.95
CA PHE A 293 7.08 -12.45 0.54
C PHE A 293 7.82 -11.47 -0.39
N VAL A 294 7.74 -10.15 -0.15
CA VAL A 294 8.44 -9.13 -0.96
C VAL A 294 9.96 -9.35 -0.98
N PHE A 295 10.53 -9.89 0.10
CA PHE A 295 11.94 -10.27 0.13
C PHE A 295 12.22 -11.63 -0.54
N CYS A 296 11.36 -12.62 -0.33
CA CYS A 296 11.63 -14.01 -0.72
C CYS A 296 11.21 -14.38 -2.15
N TRP A 297 10.34 -13.62 -2.83
CA TRP A 297 9.78 -14.06 -4.12
C TRP A 297 10.84 -14.22 -5.22
N VAL A 298 11.82 -13.31 -5.30
CA VAL A 298 12.93 -13.39 -6.29
C VAL A 298 13.77 -14.66 -6.07
N PRO A 299 14.40 -14.86 -4.89
CA PRO A 299 15.23 -16.04 -4.68
C PRO A 299 14.42 -17.35 -4.72
N ALA A 300 13.16 -17.34 -4.26
CA ALA A 300 12.31 -18.53 -4.31
C ALA A 300 11.98 -18.99 -5.73
N LEU A 301 11.87 -18.04 -6.68
CA LEU A 301 11.62 -18.34 -8.10
C LEU A 301 12.92 -18.72 -8.82
N GLN A 302 14.04 -18.04 -8.53
CA GLN A 302 15.37 -18.41 -9.03
C GLN A 302 15.73 -19.86 -8.65
N ALA A 303 15.37 -20.31 -7.44
CA ALA A 303 15.66 -21.66 -6.96
C ALA A 303 14.94 -22.80 -7.72
N VAL A 304 13.88 -22.50 -8.46
CA VAL A 304 13.05 -23.49 -9.18
C VAL A 304 13.02 -23.23 -10.69
N GLN A 305 13.85 -22.29 -11.14
CA GLN A 305 13.98 -21.89 -12.52
C GLN A 305 14.47 -23.05 -13.38
N LYS A 306 13.78 -23.33 -14.49
CA LYS A 306 14.12 -24.42 -15.41
C LYS A 306 15.00 -23.98 -16.57
N THR A 307 14.90 -22.71 -16.98
CA THR A 307 15.58 -22.19 -18.18
C THR A 307 16.89 -21.51 -17.79
N GLU A 308 17.98 -21.76 -18.51
CA GLU A 308 19.21 -20.96 -18.35
C GLU A 308 18.98 -19.52 -18.82
N GLY A 309 19.32 -18.53 -17.99
CA GLY A 309 19.16 -17.11 -18.28
C GLY A 309 18.65 -16.29 -17.10
N GLU A 310 18.44 -14.99 -17.30
CA GLU A 310 17.85 -14.14 -16.26
C GLU A 310 16.32 -14.17 -16.35
N LEU A 311 15.64 -14.26 -15.21
CA LEU A 311 14.18 -14.19 -15.14
C LEU A 311 13.70 -12.77 -15.48
N PRO A 312 12.57 -12.61 -16.19
CA PRO A 312 12.00 -11.30 -16.48
C PRO A 312 11.28 -10.74 -15.24
N TYR A 313 12.06 -10.26 -14.26
CA TYR A 313 11.56 -9.80 -12.96
C TYR A 313 10.46 -8.75 -13.08
N GLY A 314 10.58 -7.82 -14.04
CA GLY A 314 9.58 -6.76 -14.22
C GLY A 314 8.24 -7.29 -14.72
N LEU A 315 8.21 -8.28 -15.62
CA LEU A 315 6.97 -8.91 -16.08
C LEU A 315 6.32 -9.78 -15.00
N ILE A 316 7.13 -10.49 -14.22
CA ILE A 316 6.65 -11.30 -13.09
C ILE A 316 6.01 -10.38 -12.05
N PHE A 317 6.71 -9.31 -11.65
CA PHE A 317 6.19 -8.29 -10.74
C PHE A 317 4.91 -7.64 -11.28
N SER A 318 4.86 -7.29 -12.57
CA SER A 318 3.65 -6.72 -13.20
C SER A 318 2.46 -7.68 -13.13
N SER A 319 2.70 -8.98 -13.26
CA SER A 319 1.67 -10.01 -13.13
C SER A 319 1.12 -10.08 -11.72
N TYR A 320 1.98 -9.98 -10.71
CA TYR A 320 1.57 -9.89 -9.30
C TYR A 320 0.69 -8.67 -9.05
N MET A 321 1.13 -7.49 -9.50
CA MET A 321 0.36 -6.25 -9.36
C MET A 321 -0.97 -6.30 -10.12
N ALA A 322 -1.03 -6.99 -11.27
CA ALA A 322 -2.28 -7.24 -11.98
C ALA A 322 -3.24 -8.13 -11.17
N CYS A 323 -2.73 -9.18 -10.50
CA CYS A 323 -3.54 -9.99 -9.59
C CYS A 323 -4.10 -9.17 -8.41
N VAL A 324 -3.28 -8.31 -7.79
CA VAL A 324 -3.73 -7.38 -6.73
C VAL A 324 -4.87 -6.50 -7.24
N MET A 325 -4.68 -5.87 -8.41
CA MET A 325 -5.69 -4.98 -9.00
C MET A 325 -6.99 -5.71 -9.33
N ALA A 326 -6.91 -6.86 -10.01
CA ALA A 326 -8.07 -7.68 -10.35
C ALA A 326 -8.85 -8.10 -9.09
N ALA A 327 -8.14 -8.49 -8.03
CA ALA A 327 -8.75 -8.85 -6.75
C ALA A 327 -9.45 -7.65 -6.08
N SER A 328 -8.81 -6.48 -6.02
CA SER A 328 -9.43 -5.27 -5.44
C SER A 328 -10.66 -4.80 -6.23
N LEU A 329 -10.63 -4.89 -7.56
CA LEU A 329 -11.79 -4.57 -8.40
C LEU A 329 -12.93 -5.59 -8.24
N THR A 330 -12.57 -6.87 -8.10
CA THR A 330 -13.53 -7.94 -7.82
C THR A 330 -14.17 -7.77 -6.44
N PHE A 331 -13.37 -7.39 -5.43
CA PHE A 331 -13.87 -7.09 -4.08
C PHE A 331 -15.00 -6.06 -4.10
N ASN A 332 -14.83 -4.97 -4.86
CA ASN A 332 -15.86 -3.94 -4.99
C ASN A 332 -17.19 -4.53 -5.49
N LEU A 333 -17.14 -5.37 -6.54
CA LEU A 333 -18.32 -6.01 -7.11
C LEU A 333 -18.97 -7.01 -6.14
N VAL A 334 -18.17 -7.83 -5.45
CA VAL A 334 -18.65 -8.85 -4.51
C VAL A 334 -19.30 -8.19 -3.28
N MET A 335 -18.70 -7.12 -2.75
CA MET A 335 -19.22 -6.40 -1.58
C MET A 335 -20.43 -5.54 -1.92
N GLN A 336 -20.49 -4.91 -3.10
CA GLN A 336 -21.68 -4.20 -3.57
C GLN A 336 -22.90 -5.12 -3.65
N ARG A 337 -22.70 -6.36 -4.09
CA ARG A 337 -23.75 -7.39 -4.13
C ARG A 337 -24.02 -8.05 -2.77
N ARG A 338 -23.35 -7.61 -1.69
CA ARG A 338 -23.46 -8.13 -0.31
C ARG A 338 -23.36 -9.66 -0.23
N LEU A 339 -22.52 -10.27 -1.08
CA LEU A 339 -22.41 -11.73 -1.17
C LEU A 339 -21.76 -12.35 0.08
N LEU A 340 -20.89 -11.61 0.77
CA LEU A 340 -20.09 -12.11 1.88
C LEU A 340 -20.02 -11.09 3.03
N LYS A 341 -19.90 -11.58 4.27
CA LYS A 341 -19.53 -10.76 5.43
C LYS A 341 -18.02 -10.52 5.45
N TYR A 342 -17.60 -9.33 5.87
CA TYR A 342 -16.18 -8.91 5.92
C TYR A 342 -15.33 -9.81 6.83
N SER A 343 -15.86 -10.19 8.00
CA SER A 343 -15.23 -11.16 8.92
C SER A 343 -14.94 -12.51 8.27
N ARG A 344 -15.93 -13.10 7.56
CA ARG A 344 -15.77 -14.38 6.86
C ARG A 344 -14.78 -14.28 5.70
N LEU A 345 -14.78 -13.15 4.99
CA LEU A 345 -13.81 -12.89 3.94
C LEU A 345 -12.39 -12.87 4.52
N LEU A 346 -12.15 -12.15 5.63
CA LEU A 346 -10.84 -12.11 6.27
C LEU A 346 -10.35 -13.51 6.68
N VAL A 347 -11.22 -14.34 7.26
CA VAL A 347 -10.90 -15.74 7.58
C VAL A 347 -10.52 -16.51 6.32
N GLY A 348 -11.30 -16.41 5.25
CA GLY A 348 -11.02 -17.08 3.98
C GLY A 348 -9.66 -16.67 3.38
N LEU A 349 -9.31 -15.38 3.48
CA LEU A 349 -8.02 -14.86 3.02
C LEU A 349 -6.84 -15.42 3.84
N LEU A 350 -6.98 -15.52 5.17
CA LEU A 350 -5.94 -16.12 6.02
C LEU A 350 -5.72 -17.61 5.68
N VAL A 351 -6.80 -18.37 5.46
CA VAL A 351 -6.72 -19.78 5.06
C VAL A 351 -6.07 -19.93 3.69
N MET A 352 -6.46 -19.10 2.73
CA MET A 352 -5.92 -19.15 1.38
C MET A 352 -4.43 -18.76 1.35
N ALA A 353 -4.03 -17.72 2.09
CA ALA A 353 -2.63 -17.36 2.25
C ALA A 353 -1.82 -18.47 2.91
N ASN A 354 -2.36 -19.10 3.96
CA ASN A 354 -1.72 -20.24 4.61
C ASN A 354 -1.52 -21.42 3.63
N PHE A 355 -2.55 -21.76 2.85
CA PHE A 355 -2.46 -22.79 1.83
C PHE A 355 -1.33 -22.52 0.83
N VAL A 356 -1.18 -21.27 0.39
CA VAL A 356 -0.08 -20.87 -0.50
C VAL A 356 1.28 -21.15 0.15
N PHE A 357 1.51 -20.69 1.39
CA PHE A 357 2.80 -20.91 2.06
C PHE A 357 3.10 -22.39 2.33
N VAL A 358 2.10 -23.19 2.70
CA VAL A 358 2.25 -24.64 2.86
C VAL A 358 2.67 -25.30 1.55
N LYS A 359 2.02 -24.93 0.42
CA LYS A 359 2.37 -25.47 -0.90
C LYS A 359 3.75 -25.03 -1.38
N LEU A 360 4.18 -23.81 -1.04
CA LEU A 360 5.52 -23.31 -1.36
C LEU A 360 6.63 -24.07 -0.64
N CYS A 361 6.36 -24.66 0.54
CA CYS A 361 7.31 -25.51 1.25
C CYS A 361 7.53 -26.89 0.59
N GLY A 362 6.63 -27.32 -0.29
CA GLY A 362 6.73 -28.63 -0.97
C GLY A 362 7.53 -28.62 -2.27
N PRO A 363 7.65 -29.79 -2.93
CA PRO A 363 8.16 -29.90 -4.30
C PRO A 363 7.31 -29.07 -5.24
N ARG A 364 7.95 -28.25 -6.07
CA ARG A 364 7.26 -27.28 -6.90
C ARG A 364 8.03 -26.99 -8.19
N ASP A 365 7.26 -26.68 -9.23
CA ASP A 365 7.79 -26.19 -10.49
C ASP A 365 7.78 -24.65 -10.54
N GLU A 366 8.53 -24.08 -11.48
CA GLU A 366 8.53 -22.65 -11.80
C GLU A 366 7.10 -22.11 -12.01
N SER A 367 6.29 -22.78 -12.83
CA SER A 367 4.90 -22.39 -13.12
C SER A 367 3.99 -22.46 -11.90
N VAL A 368 4.15 -23.50 -11.07
CA VAL A 368 3.35 -23.66 -9.84
C VAL A 368 3.71 -22.56 -8.84
N THR A 369 5.01 -22.28 -8.68
CA THR A 369 5.52 -21.23 -7.79
C THR A 369 5.01 -19.85 -8.21
N PHE A 370 5.06 -19.54 -9.52
CA PHE A 370 4.52 -18.31 -10.06
C PHE A 370 3.02 -18.12 -9.77
N TRP A 371 2.19 -19.14 -10.04
CA TRP A 371 0.75 -19.03 -9.80
C TRP A 371 0.38 -19.02 -8.31
N LEU A 372 1.14 -19.70 -7.46
CA LEU A 372 0.99 -19.59 -6.01
C LEU A 372 1.27 -18.16 -5.52
N PHE A 373 2.30 -17.51 -6.05
CA PHE A 373 2.59 -16.10 -5.75
C PHE A 373 1.50 -15.16 -6.31
N CYS A 374 1.01 -15.38 -7.53
CA CYS A 374 -0.16 -14.66 -8.05
C CYS A 374 -1.40 -14.83 -7.15
N LEU A 375 -1.64 -16.02 -6.61
CA LEU A 375 -2.75 -16.28 -5.70
C LEU A 375 -2.58 -15.54 -4.37
N PHE A 376 -1.37 -15.52 -3.81
CA PHE A 376 -1.07 -14.74 -2.60
C PHE A 376 -1.30 -13.24 -2.83
N GLU A 377 -0.88 -12.72 -3.98
CA GLU A 377 -1.07 -11.32 -4.35
C GLU A 377 -2.56 -10.98 -4.59
N ALA A 378 -3.33 -11.91 -5.15
CA ALA A 378 -4.78 -11.78 -5.17
C ALA A 378 -5.37 -11.72 -3.75
N CYS A 379 -4.85 -12.50 -2.79
CA CYS A 379 -5.26 -12.38 -1.38
C CYS A 379 -4.94 -11.00 -0.82
N VAL A 380 -3.77 -10.43 -1.13
CA VAL A 380 -3.39 -9.06 -0.73
C VAL A 380 -4.36 -8.03 -1.31
N GLY A 381 -4.78 -8.18 -2.57
CA GLY A 381 -5.75 -7.29 -3.22
C GLY A 381 -7.13 -7.30 -2.58
N PHE A 382 -7.61 -8.45 -2.09
CA PHE A 382 -8.84 -8.55 -1.30
C PHE A 382 -8.65 -8.06 0.15
N TYR A 383 -7.44 -8.22 0.69
CA TYR A 383 -7.11 -7.91 2.08
C TYR A 383 -7.20 -6.41 2.38
N TRP A 384 -6.58 -5.55 1.55
CA TRP A 384 -6.49 -4.11 1.83
C TRP A 384 -7.85 -3.43 2.03
N PRO A 385 -8.84 -3.59 1.12
CA PRO A 385 -10.17 -3.03 1.32
C PRO A 385 -10.92 -3.66 2.51
N CYS A 386 -10.77 -4.97 2.71
CA CYS A 386 -11.43 -5.71 3.78
C CYS A 386 -10.96 -5.23 5.17
N ILE A 387 -9.65 -5.14 5.37
CA ILE A 387 -9.08 -4.69 6.64
C ILE A 387 -9.33 -3.21 6.88
N GLY A 388 -9.32 -2.39 5.83
CA GLY A 388 -9.66 -0.97 5.91
C GLY A 388 -11.08 -0.76 6.47
N TYR A 389 -12.05 -1.53 5.98
CA TYR A 389 -13.43 -1.48 6.48
C TYR A 389 -13.54 -1.98 7.93
N LEU A 390 -12.94 -3.12 8.27
CA LEU A 390 -12.99 -3.69 9.62
C LEU A 390 -12.33 -2.77 10.66
N LYS A 391 -11.12 -2.27 10.35
CA LYS A 391 -10.42 -1.30 11.21
C LYS A 391 -11.19 0.02 11.32
N GLY A 392 -11.89 0.45 10.27
CA GLY A 392 -12.73 1.65 10.30
C GLY A 392 -13.96 1.50 11.20
N ARG A 393 -14.60 0.32 11.21
CA ARG A 393 -15.80 0.05 12.01
C ARG A 393 -15.50 -0.26 13.48
N MET A 394 -14.36 -0.88 13.77
CA MET A 394 -14.02 -1.34 15.12
C MET A 394 -13.26 -0.32 15.97
N ILE A 395 -12.66 0.70 15.34
CA ILE A 395 -11.82 1.69 16.00
C ILE A 395 -12.41 3.09 15.78
N ASP A 396 -12.79 3.72 16.89
CA ASP A 396 -13.35 5.07 16.93
C ASP A 396 -12.40 6.11 16.32
N ASP A 397 -12.97 7.08 15.60
CA ASP A 397 -12.22 8.07 14.82
C ASP A 397 -11.17 8.84 15.65
N GLY A 398 -11.47 9.14 16.93
CA GLY A 398 -10.60 9.91 17.81
C GLY A 398 -9.30 9.21 18.22
N ASN A 399 -9.30 7.87 18.27
CA ASN A 399 -8.12 7.08 18.66
C ASN A 399 -7.47 6.32 17.49
N ARG A 400 -8.06 6.38 16.29
CA ARG A 400 -7.64 5.59 15.13
C ARG A 400 -6.16 5.73 14.79
N ALA A 401 -5.65 6.97 14.71
CA ALA A 401 -4.25 7.23 14.39
C ALA A 401 -3.27 6.63 15.42
N LYS A 402 -3.62 6.70 16.71
CA LYS A 402 -2.81 6.15 17.82
C LYS A 402 -2.82 4.62 17.79
N VAL A 403 -4.01 4.02 17.61
CA VAL A 403 -4.15 2.56 17.53
C VAL A 403 -3.39 2.02 16.32
N TYR A 404 -3.54 2.63 15.13
CA TYR A 404 -2.85 2.17 13.92
C TYR A 404 -1.33 2.28 14.04
N SER A 405 -0.82 3.36 14.64
CA SER A 405 0.62 3.52 14.87
C SER A 405 1.15 2.44 15.82
N MET A 406 0.40 2.10 16.87
CA MET A 406 0.79 1.04 17.80
C MET A 406 0.67 -0.36 17.18
N MET A 407 -0.29 -0.59 16.27
CA MET A 407 -0.41 -1.84 15.51
C MET A 407 0.79 -2.08 14.59
N ARG A 408 1.49 -1.03 14.14
CA ARG A 408 2.70 -1.17 13.32
C ARG A 408 3.91 -1.66 14.11
N ILE A 409 3.98 -1.44 15.43
CA ILE A 409 5.12 -1.87 16.25
C ILE A 409 5.32 -3.39 16.21
N PRO A 410 4.32 -4.24 16.58
CA PRO A 410 4.52 -5.69 16.57
C PRO A 410 4.80 -6.23 15.15
N LEU A 411 4.22 -5.60 14.13
CA LEU A 411 4.46 -5.92 12.72
C LEU A 411 5.91 -5.69 12.32
N ASN A 412 6.46 -4.52 12.62
CA ASN A 412 7.84 -4.21 12.29
C ASN A 412 8.83 -5.08 13.08
N VAL A 413 8.55 -5.36 14.36
CA VAL A 413 9.36 -6.30 15.16
C VAL A 413 9.33 -7.69 14.53
N PHE A 414 8.15 -8.19 14.15
CA PHE A 414 8.00 -9.49 13.50
C PHE A 414 8.81 -9.58 12.21
N VAL A 415 8.71 -8.58 11.33
CA VAL A 415 9.45 -8.55 10.06
C VAL A 415 10.95 -8.54 10.30
N VAL A 416 11.45 -7.71 11.22
CA VAL A 416 12.87 -7.64 11.56
C VAL A 416 13.37 -8.97 12.08
N VAL A 417 12.67 -9.57 13.04
CA VAL A 417 13.07 -10.86 13.61
C VAL A 417 13.07 -11.94 12.53
N SER A 418 12.03 -12.04 11.70
CA SER A 418 11.96 -13.02 10.62
C SER A 418 13.08 -12.83 9.58
N LEU A 419 13.39 -11.59 9.18
CA LEU A 419 14.50 -11.31 8.25
C LEU A 419 15.87 -11.64 8.85
N MET A 420 16.08 -11.37 10.14
CA MET A 420 17.32 -11.75 10.84
C MET A 420 17.49 -13.28 10.91
N LEU A 421 16.40 -14.02 11.15
CA LEU A 421 16.40 -15.49 11.14
C LEU A 421 16.65 -16.07 9.73
N THR A 422 16.38 -15.30 8.67
CA THR A 422 16.57 -15.69 7.27
C THR A 422 18.03 -15.58 6.80
N ARG A 423 18.94 -15.06 7.63
CA ARG A 423 20.35 -14.81 7.27
C ARG A 423 21.17 -16.07 6.90
N GLN A 424 20.62 -17.27 7.09
CA GLN A 424 21.26 -18.55 6.73
C GLN A 424 20.80 -19.03 5.34
N ASN A 425 21.73 -19.56 4.52
CA ASN A 425 21.56 -19.86 3.08
C ASN A 425 20.33 -20.72 2.68
N ASP A 426 19.70 -21.46 3.60
CA ASP A 426 18.46 -22.25 3.35
C ASP A 426 17.21 -21.60 3.98
N GLY A 427 17.19 -20.28 4.11
CA GLY A 427 16.25 -19.55 4.95
C GLY A 427 14.81 -19.45 4.42
N PHE A 428 14.59 -19.41 3.11
CA PHE A 428 13.26 -19.06 2.56
C PHE A 428 12.19 -20.13 2.84
N MET A 429 12.56 -21.43 2.87
CA MET A 429 11.62 -22.50 3.27
C MET A 429 11.25 -22.40 4.76
N ARG A 430 12.21 -22.03 5.62
CA ARG A 430 11.94 -21.74 7.04
C ARG A 430 11.03 -20.53 7.20
N VAL A 431 11.24 -19.48 6.41
CA VAL A 431 10.37 -18.29 6.39
C VAL A 431 8.94 -18.66 6.00
N PHE A 432 8.75 -19.43 4.92
CA PHE A 432 7.41 -19.87 4.50
C PHE A 432 6.73 -20.74 5.55
N SER A 433 7.48 -21.63 6.22
CA SER A 433 6.96 -22.42 7.35
C SER A 433 6.54 -21.55 8.54
N ILE A 434 7.37 -20.57 8.94
CA ILE A 434 7.03 -19.61 10.01
C ILE A 434 5.78 -18.82 9.64
N CYS A 435 5.70 -18.28 8.41
CA CYS A 435 4.51 -17.60 7.90
C CYS A 435 3.27 -18.49 7.99
N SER A 436 3.36 -19.76 7.61
CA SER A 436 2.25 -20.71 7.68
C SER A 436 1.77 -20.94 9.12
N VAL A 437 2.69 -21.15 10.07
CA VAL A 437 2.34 -21.32 11.49
C VAL A 437 1.68 -20.05 12.04
N CYS A 438 2.25 -18.88 11.74
CA CYS A 438 1.71 -17.58 12.13
C CYS A 438 0.31 -17.32 11.55
N LEU A 439 0.08 -17.63 10.27
CA LEU A 439 -1.21 -17.49 9.61
C LEU A 439 -2.25 -18.47 10.17
N THR A 440 -1.84 -19.69 10.52
CA THR A 440 -2.71 -20.68 11.17
C THR A 440 -3.14 -20.19 12.56
N ALA A 441 -2.23 -19.61 13.34
CA ALA A 441 -2.55 -19.01 14.63
C ALA A 441 -3.50 -17.80 14.46
N ALA A 442 -3.24 -16.94 13.48
CA ALA A 442 -4.10 -15.79 13.17
C ALA A 442 -5.51 -16.22 12.76
N PHE A 443 -5.62 -17.24 11.92
CA PHE A 443 -6.89 -17.84 11.54
C PHE A 443 -7.66 -18.32 12.77
N GLY A 444 -7.02 -19.06 13.68
CA GLY A 444 -7.66 -19.55 14.92
C GLY A 444 -8.18 -18.41 15.79
N ALA A 445 -7.39 -17.34 15.95
CA ALA A 445 -7.77 -16.17 16.75
C ALA A 445 -8.98 -15.40 16.17
N VAL A 446 -9.00 -15.18 14.85
CA VAL A 446 -10.11 -14.50 14.19
C VAL A 446 -11.35 -15.39 14.19
N TRP A 447 -11.20 -16.68 13.89
CA TRP A 447 -12.32 -17.63 13.90
C TRP A 447 -13.01 -17.67 15.27
N ALA A 448 -12.24 -17.80 16.36
CA ALA A 448 -12.76 -17.75 17.72
C ALA A 448 -13.50 -16.42 18.02
N SER A 449 -12.99 -15.31 17.50
CA SER A 449 -13.62 -13.99 17.65
C SER A 449 -14.89 -13.82 16.81
N THR A 450 -15.01 -14.52 15.69
CA THR A 450 -16.24 -14.54 14.89
C THR A 450 -17.35 -15.41 15.49
N LEU A 451 -16.99 -16.50 16.19
CA LEU A 451 -17.95 -17.35 16.90
C LEU A 451 -18.61 -16.65 18.09
N THR A 452 -17.94 -15.64 18.64
CA THR A 452 -18.45 -14.83 19.76
C THR A 452 -19.22 -13.58 19.29
N GLU A 453 -19.52 -13.47 17.98
CA GLU A 453 -20.10 -12.29 17.31
C GLU A 453 -19.37 -10.96 17.59
N ALA A 454 -18.13 -11.02 18.09
CA ALA A 454 -17.38 -9.85 18.48
C ALA A 454 -16.79 -9.09 17.28
N VAL A 455 -16.78 -9.71 16.09
CA VAL A 455 -16.32 -9.11 14.82
C VAL A 455 -17.49 -9.10 13.81
N PRO A 456 -17.85 -7.93 13.24
CA PRO A 456 -19.02 -7.78 12.37
C PRO A 456 -18.95 -8.46 11.00
#